data_AF-A0A971F0B7-F1
#
_entry.id   AF-A0A971F0B7-F1
#
_cell.length_a   1.000
_cell.length_b   1.000
_cell.length_c   1.000
_cell.angle_alpha   90.00
_cell.angle_beta   90.00
_cell.angle_gamma   90.00
#
_symmetry.space_group_name_H-M   'P 1'
#
loop_
_entity.id
_entity.type
_entity.pdbx_description
1 polymer ?
#
loop_
_entity_poly.entity_id
_entity_poly.type
_entity_poly.pdbx_seq_one_letter_code
_entity_poly.pdbx_strand_id
1 'polypeptide(L)'
;MGRYGNIGPKSDFVTAPGASPDSLSLPPNTSPSVYTEIRVLKPIPGVTQSTVAPWGGSSGMGIQYQLPKPLEILRMEGYITY
;
A
#
# COMPACT_ATOMS: atom_id res chain seq x y z
N MET A 1 -2.58 -0.68 -8.18
CA MET A 1 -2.33 -0.94 -6.73
C MET A 1 -3.11 0.10 -5.93
N GLY A 2 -3.50 -0.21 -4.70
CA GLY A 2 -4.20 0.73 -3.81
C GLY A 2 -3.36 1.05 -2.58
N ARG A 3 -3.55 2.24 -2.00
CA ARG A 3 -2.99 2.62 -0.71
C ARG A 3 -4.01 3.42 0.11
N TYR A 4 -4.12 3.08 1.39
CA TYR A 4 -4.86 3.85 2.37
C TYR A 4 -3.93 4.79 3.15
N GLY A 5 -4.44 5.97 3.50
CA GLY A 5 -3.72 7.02 4.20
C GLY A 5 -2.88 7.91 3.28
N ASN A 6 -2.41 9.03 3.85
CA ASN A 6 -1.57 9.98 3.13
C ASN A 6 -0.26 9.33 2.65
N ILE A 7 0.20 9.73 1.47
CA ILE A 7 1.52 9.39 0.96
C ILE A 7 2.54 10.36 1.56
N GLY A 8 3.64 9.81 2.04
CA GLY A 8 4.78 10.54 2.56
C GLY A 8 6.07 9.73 2.50
N PRO A 9 7.17 10.20 3.10
CA PRO A 9 8.53 9.74 2.78
C PRO A 9 8.82 8.25 3.06
N LYS A 10 8.01 7.57 3.88
CA LYS A 10 8.16 6.14 4.24
C LYS A 10 7.02 5.27 3.68
N SER A 11 6.24 5.79 2.74
CA SER A 11 5.08 5.09 2.20
C SER A 11 5.51 4.04 1.18
N ASP A 12 5.64 2.80 1.61
CA ASP A 12 6.11 1.66 0.78
C ASP A 12 5.13 0.48 0.73
N PHE A 13 4.13 0.43 1.62
CA PHE A 13 3.07 -0.58 1.55
C PHE A 13 1.92 -0.20 0.62
N VAL A 14 1.52 -1.16 -0.21
CA VAL A 14 0.35 -1.09 -1.09
C VAL A 14 -0.42 -2.41 -1.06
N THR A 15 -1.63 -2.41 -1.63
CA THR A 15 -2.48 -3.60 -1.74
C THR A 15 -3.11 -3.70 -3.13
N ALA A 16 -3.89 -4.75 -3.38
CA ALA A 16 -4.72 -4.85 -4.57
C ALA A 16 -5.78 -3.72 -4.59
N PRO A 17 -6.11 -3.13 -5.75
CA PRO A 17 -7.20 -2.16 -5.82
C PRO A 17 -8.50 -2.72 -5.24
N GLY A 18 -9.19 -1.93 -4.42
CA GLY A 18 -10.46 -2.33 -3.81
C GLY A 18 -10.35 -3.32 -2.65
N ALA A 19 -9.14 -3.66 -2.18
CA ALA A 19 -8.98 -4.47 -0.98
C ALA A 19 -9.64 -3.79 0.23
N SER A 20 -10.38 -4.56 1.03
CA SER A 20 -11.08 -4.04 2.21
C SER A 20 -10.08 -3.48 3.24
N PRO A 21 -10.29 -2.26 3.78
CA PRO A 21 -9.49 -1.71 4.88
C PRO A 21 -9.41 -2.65 6.09
N ASP A 22 -10.50 -3.37 6.38
CA ASP A 22 -10.57 -4.33 7.50
C ASP A 22 -9.61 -5.52 7.33
N SER A 23 -9.15 -5.79 6.11
CA SER A 23 -8.18 -6.87 5.84
C SER A 23 -6.72 -6.44 5.96
N LEU A 24 -6.46 -5.15 6.21
CA LEU A 24 -5.13 -4.54 6.08
C LEU A 24 -4.53 -4.06 7.41
N SER A 25 -5.25 -4.23 8.52
CA SER A 25 -4.79 -3.91 9.87
C SER A 25 -4.13 -2.53 9.95
N LEU A 26 -4.83 -1.55 9.37
CA LEU A 26 -4.36 -0.18 9.26
C LEU A 26 -4.11 0.41 10.66
N PRO A 27 -3.02 1.17 10.85
CA PRO A 27 -2.78 1.93 12.07
C PRO A 27 -3.98 2.82 12.45
N PRO A 28 -4.28 3.07 13.74
CA PRO A 28 -5.48 3.82 14.15
C PRO A 28 -5.50 5.26 13.64
N ASN A 29 -4.34 5.82 13.31
CA ASN A 29 -4.17 7.14 12.72
C ASN A 29 -4.26 7.14 11.17
N THR A 30 -4.51 5.98 10.55
CA THR A 30 -4.71 5.87 9.09
C THR A 30 -6.20 5.97 8.80
N SER A 31 -6.62 7.02 8.09
CA SER A 31 -8.01 7.15 7.67
C SER A 31 -8.30 6.26 6.45
N PRO A 32 -9.23 5.29 6.53
CA PRO A 32 -9.64 4.50 5.37
C PRO A 32 -10.35 5.31 4.28
N SER A 33 -10.84 6.52 4.59
CA SER A 33 -11.46 7.41 3.59
C SER A 33 -10.42 8.05 2.66
N VAL A 34 -9.15 8.07 3.03
CA VAL A 34 -8.05 8.54 2.18
C VAL A 34 -7.52 7.34 1.43
N TYR A 35 -7.89 7.21 0.17
CA TYR A 35 -7.48 6.10 -0.69
C TYR A 35 -6.91 6.62 -2.01
N THR A 36 -5.77 6.07 -2.43
CA THR A 36 -5.09 6.43 -3.68
C THR A 36 -4.91 5.18 -4.54
N GLU A 37 -5.40 5.25 -5.78
CA GLU A 37 -5.06 4.27 -6.81
C GLU A 37 -3.75 4.65 -7.49
N ILE A 38 -2.87 3.66 -7.62
CA ILE A 38 -1.53 3.80 -8.17
C ILE A 38 -1.42 2.88 -9.39
N ARG A 39 -1.07 3.45 -10.54
CA ARG A 39 -0.80 2.71 -11.76
C ARG A 39 0.68 2.37 -11.85
N VAL A 40 0.99 1.10 -12.09
CA VAL A 40 2.35 0.63 -12.39
C VAL A 40 2.60 0.83 -13.88
N LEU A 41 3.69 1.52 -14.22
CA LEU A 41 4.07 1.86 -15.60
C LEU A 41 5.11 0.87 -16.16
N LYS A 42 5.94 0.29 -15.28
CA LYS A 42 6.94 -0.73 -15.61
C LYS A 42 7.18 -1.64 -14.40
N PRO A 43 7.70 -2.88 -14.59
CA PRO A 43 7.93 -3.81 -13.48
C PRO A 43 8.78 -3.20 -12.36
N ILE A 44 8.37 -3.42 -11.11
CA ILE A 44 9.09 -2.97 -9.92
C ILE A 44 9.81 -4.20 -9.34
N PRO A 45 11.14 -4.32 -9.46
CA PRO A 45 11.87 -5.46 -8.91
C PRO A 45 11.90 -5.40 -7.38
N GLY A 46 12.03 -6.56 -6.72
CA GLY A 46 12.21 -6.62 -5.26
C GLY A 46 10.96 -6.30 -4.42
N VAL A 47 9.76 -6.39 -5.02
CA VAL A 47 8.50 -6.31 -4.25
C VAL A 47 8.32 -7.58 -3.43
N THR A 48 8.00 -7.41 -2.15
CA THR A 48 7.71 -8.53 -1.23
C THR A 48 6.21 -8.61 -1.00
N GLN A 49 5.61 -9.77 -1.23
CA GLN A 49 4.21 -10.05 -0.91
C GLN A 49 4.11 -10.71 0.46
N SER A 50 3.14 -10.26 1.27
CA SER A 50 2.88 -10.81 2.60
C SER A 50 1.38 -10.85 2.91
N THR A 51 0.98 -11.81 3.73
CA THR A 51 -0.34 -11.82 4.37
C THR A 51 -0.30 -10.93 5.61
N VAL A 52 -1.29 -10.05 5.76
CA VAL A 52 -1.41 -9.14 6.90
C VAL A 52 -1.87 -9.91 8.14
N ALA A 53 -1.19 -9.75 9.26
CA ALA A 53 -1.62 -10.32 10.53
C ALA A 53 -2.75 -9.46 11.14
N PRO A 54 -3.75 -10.06 11.83
CA PRO A 54 -4.80 -9.32 12.51
C PRO A 54 -4.24 -8.38 13.57
N TRP A 55 -4.71 -7.14 13.60
CA TRP A 55 -4.31 -6.15 14.60
C TRP A 55 -5.31 -4.97 14.66
N GLY A 56 -5.38 -4.29 15.81
CA GLY A 56 -6.14 -3.04 15.96
C GLY A 56 -7.66 -3.18 15.75
N GLY A 57 -8.22 -4.37 15.95
CA GLY A 57 -9.64 -4.67 15.70
C GLY A 57 -9.98 -5.05 14.26
N SER A 58 -8.98 -5.01 13.35
CA SER A 58 -9.11 -5.49 11.98
C SER A 58 -8.92 -6.99 11.90
N SER A 59 -9.70 -7.64 11.01
CA SER A 59 -9.61 -9.09 10.78
C SER A 59 -8.29 -9.53 10.12
N GLY A 60 -7.59 -8.61 9.44
CA GLY A 60 -6.34 -8.88 8.76
C GLY A 60 -6.54 -9.88 7.61
N MET A 61 -5.54 -10.75 7.39
CA MET A 61 -5.54 -11.81 6.38
C MET A 61 -5.61 -11.36 4.92
N GLY A 62 -5.67 -10.05 4.67
CA GLY A 62 -5.49 -9.48 3.33
C GLY A 62 -4.06 -9.63 2.83
N ILE A 63 -3.89 -9.40 1.53
CA ILE A 63 -2.57 -9.36 0.89
C ILE A 63 -2.08 -7.91 0.83
N GLN A 64 -0.84 -7.71 1.25
CA GLN A 64 -0.11 -6.47 1.04
C GLN A 64 1.20 -6.74 0.30
N TYR A 65 1.69 -5.68 -0.34
CA TYR A 65 2.96 -5.66 -1.04
C TYR A 65 3.82 -4.57 -0.44
N GLN A 66 5.02 -4.93 0.00
CA GLN A 66 6.05 -3.97 0.36
C GLN A 66 6.91 -3.66 -0.85
N LEU A 67 6.96 -2.40 -1.22
CA LEU A 67 7.79 -1.88 -2.30
C LEU A 67 9.25 -1.72 -1.83
N PRO A 68 10.25 -1.87 -2.72
CA PRO A 68 11.67 -1.72 -2.35
C PRO A 68 12.06 -0.27 -2.02
N LYS A 69 11.22 0.70 -2.37
CA LYS A 69 11.42 2.13 -2.20
C LYS A 69 10.06 2.80 -1.91
N PRO A 70 10.07 3.97 -1.26
CA PRO A 70 8.85 4.76 -1.08
C PRO A 70 8.18 5.13 -2.41
N LEU A 71 6.85 5.28 -2.39
CA LEU A 71 6.02 5.63 -3.54
C LEU A 71 6.48 6.92 -4.24
N GLU A 72 6.88 7.93 -3.48
CA GLU A 72 7.37 9.19 -4.06
C GLU A 72 8.61 8.97 -4.92
N ILE A 73 9.55 8.15 -4.44
CA ILE A 73 10.77 7.80 -5.17
C ILE A 73 10.46 6.99 -6.42
N LEU A 74 9.58 5.98 -6.30
CA LEU A 74 9.15 5.18 -7.44
C LEU A 74 8.42 6.02 -8.50
N ARG A 75 7.66 7.04 -8.09
CA ARG A 75 7.02 7.99 -9.01
C ARG A 75 8.06 8.85 -9.73
N MET A 76 9.04 9.40 -9.00
CA MET A 76 10.15 10.17 -9.58
C MET A 76 10.97 9.36 -10.58
N GLU A 77 11.21 8.07 -10.30
CA GLU A 77 11.93 7.14 -11.18
C GLU A 77 11.06 6.58 -12.33
N GLY A 78 9.80 7.01 -12.42
CA GLY A 78 8.86 6.65 -13.49
C GLY A 78 8.37 5.21 -13.45
N TYR A 79 8.42 4.55 -12.29
CA TYR A 79 7.84 3.21 -12.11
C TYR A 79 6.32 3.24 -11.96
N ILE A 80 5.80 4.33 -11.39
CA ILE A 80 4.38 4.46 -11.05
C ILE A 80 3.86 5.87 -11.32
N THR A 81 2.54 6.01 -11.33
CA THR A 81 1.83 7.30 -11.31
C THR A 81 0.57 7.21 -10.45
N TYR A 82 0.20 8.34 -9.84
CA TYR A 82 -1.01 8.61 -9.07
C TYR A 82 -1.22 10.11 -8.99
#